data_AF-A0A1V2PLC5-F1
#
_entry.id   AF-A0A1V2PLC5-F1
#
_cell.length_a   1.000
_cell.length_b   1.000
_cell.length_c   1.000
_cell.angle_alpha   90.00
_cell.angle_beta   90.00
_cell.angle_gamma   90.00
#
_symmetry.space_group_name_H-M   'P 1'
#
loop_
_entity.id
_entity.type
_entity.pdbx_description
1 polymer ?
#
loop_
_entity_poly.entity_id
_entity_poly.type
_entity_poly.pdbx_seq_one_letter_code
_entity_poly.pdbx_strand_id
1 'polypeptide(L)'
;MRLFRRQKTISVPDRYGLGPGDAIELPAQPNVQRLFDGVADKDRTRMIVGYLSHPDPAVRLAAIQQGPAPGTATVAEIEELVDRLADLDPAVRAAAGAALWDIQADTACERTVLILRDEIRGHTMTFGAPSTESLRLGREPAEQALQTLLASAPDDEAQARLQALIDEHVLLPDTVEPDPTLVLEFIEKVMRRTSDGEIATYEAYRATDRVQALAYLNAHPVTEEFYYLEVETPEGTFGRDIKGIYDI
;
A
#
# COMPACT_ATOMS: atom_id res chain seq x y z
N MET A 1 -42.75 -12.08 29.84
CA MET A 1 -42.30 -11.23 28.70
C MET A 1 -40.81 -10.97 28.85
N ARG A 2 -39.95 -11.62 28.07
CA ARG A 2 -38.55 -11.18 27.91
C ARG A 2 -38.54 -10.09 26.85
N LEU A 3 -38.28 -8.86 27.26
CA LEU A 3 -37.96 -7.77 26.34
C LEU A 3 -36.66 -8.15 25.63
N PHE A 4 -36.73 -8.53 24.36
CA PHE A 4 -35.54 -8.69 23.52
C PHE A 4 -34.93 -7.30 23.36
N ARG A 5 -33.91 -7.01 24.17
CA ARG A 5 -33.07 -5.82 24.00
C ARG A 5 -32.37 -6.00 22.65
N ARG A 6 -32.76 -5.21 21.63
CA ARG A 6 -32.06 -5.21 20.34
C ARG A 6 -30.58 -4.98 20.62
N GLN A 7 -29.73 -5.90 20.16
CA GLN A 7 -28.29 -5.72 20.22
C GLN A 7 -27.96 -4.48 19.38
N LYS A 8 -27.24 -3.53 19.97
CA LYS A 8 -26.82 -2.33 19.25
C LYS A 8 -25.85 -2.76 18.15
N THR A 9 -26.05 -2.28 16.93
CA THR A 9 -25.12 -2.50 15.82
C THR A 9 -24.33 -1.24 15.54
N ILE A 10 -23.24 -1.41 14.80
CA ILE A 10 -22.48 -0.36 14.14
C ILE A 10 -22.40 -0.69 12.65
N SER A 11 -22.14 0.34 11.86
CA SER A 11 -21.91 0.25 10.43
C SER A 11 -20.43 0.53 10.17
N VAL A 12 -19.75 -0.37 9.46
CA VAL A 12 -18.38 -0.15 8.97
C VAL A 12 -18.36 -0.25 7.44
N PRO A 13 -17.40 0.39 6.74
CA PRO A 13 -17.38 0.40 5.28
C PRO A 13 -17.30 -1.00 4.67
N ASP A 14 -18.06 -1.27 3.60
CA ASP A 14 -17.91 -2.46 2.75
C ASP A 14 -17.14 -2.11 1.48
N ARG A 15 -15.82 -1.98 1.62
CA ARG A 15 -14.93 -1.54 0.53
C ARG A 15 -14.81 -2.54 -0.62
N TYR A 16 -15.29 -3.77 -0.41
CA TYR A 16 -15.10 -4.90 -1.32
C TYR A 16 -16.42 -5.41 -1.89
N GLY A 17 -17.56 -4.80 -1.54
CA GLY A 17 -18.88 -5.25 -1.97
C GLY A 17 -19.21 -6.68 -1.53
N LEU A 18 -18.76 -7.07 -0.33
CA LEU A 18 -18.95 -8.42 0.21
C LEU A 18 -20.39 -8.65 0.71
N GLY A 19 -21.12 -7.57 0.96
CA GLY A 19 -22.49 -7.52 1.44
C GLY A 19 -23.48 -6.91 0.44
N PRO A 20 -24.75 -6.75 0.85
CA PRO A 20 -25.82 -6.26 -0.03
C PRO A 20 -25.82 -4.73 -0.24
N GLY A 21 -24.84 -4.00 0.30
CA GLY A 21 -24.76 -2.55 0.20
C GLY A 21 -23.39 -2.04 0.65
N ASP A 22 -23.24 -0.73 0.81
CA ASP A 22 -21.94 -0.07 1.00
C ASP A 22 -21.35 -0.20 2.41
N ALA A 23 -22.01 -0.95 3.30
CA ALA A 23 -21.59 -1.12 4.68
C ALA A 23 -21.87 -2.52 5.25
N ILE A 24 -21.01 -2.93 6.17
CA ILE A 24 -21.09 -4.16 6.95
C ILE A 24 -21.65 -3.81 8.33
N GLU A 25 -22.82 -4.36 8.65
CA GLU A 25 -23.44 -4.21 9.97
C GLU A 25 -22.87 -5.24 10.96
N LEU A 26 -22.32 -4.76 12.07
CA LEU A 26 -21.70 -5.60 13.10
C LEU A 26 -22.30 -5.31 14.47
N PRO A 27 -22.30 -6.28 15.40
CA PRO A 27 -22.60 -5.98 16.79
C PRO A 27 -21.64 -4.92 17.34
N ALA A 28 -22.17 -3.90 18.03
CA ALA A 28 -21.37 -2.85 18.65
C ALA A 28 -20.51 -3.35 19.83
N GLN A 29 -20.90 -4.49 20.40
CA GLN A 29 -20.23 -5.17 21.51
C GLN A 29 -20.31 -6.68 21.26
N PRO A 30 -19.49 -7.21 20.35
CA PRO A 30 -19.46 -8.64 20.07
C PRO A 30 -18.75 -9.39 21.20
N ASN A 31 -18.93 -10.71 21.26
CA ASN A 31 -18.13 -11.56 22.15
C ASN A 31 -16.76 -11.76 21.52
N VAL A 32 -15.75 -11.02 22.00
CA VAL A 32 -14.40 -11.04 21.44
C VAL A 32 -13.70 -12.39 21.53
N GLN A 33 -14.12 -13.31 22.42
CA GLN A 33 -13.54 -14.66 22.49
C GLN A 33 -14.07 -15.61 21.41
N ARG A 34 -15.14 -15.22 20.71
CA ARG A 34 -15.93 -16.08 19.82
C ARG A 34 -16.48 -15.29 18.64
N LEU A 35 -15.65 -14.44 18.03
CA LEU A 35 -16.10 -13.51 16.97
C LEU A 35 -16.68 -14.25 15.76
N PHE A 36 -16.09 -15.39 15.43
CA PHE A 36 -16.42 -16.17 14.23
C PHE A 36 -17.15 -17.48 14.53
N ASP A 37 -17.54 -17.73 15.78
CA ASP A 37 -18.29 -18.93 16.16
C ASP A 37 -19.64 -18.99 15.42
N GLY A 38 -19.83 -20.04 14.63
CA GLY A 38 -21.07 -20.24 13.87
C GLY A 38 -21.24 -19.31 12.67
N VAL A 39 -20.22 -18.51 12.31
CA VAL A 39 -20.20 -17.78 11.04
C VAL A 39 -20.03 -18.78 9.90
N ALA A 40 -20.93 -18.73 8.91
CA ALA A 40 -20.83 -19.58 7.73
C ALA A 40 -19.60 -19.21 6.89
N ASP A 41 -18.95 -20.19 6.26
CA ASP A 41 -17.73 -19.96 5.47
C ASP A 41 -17.89 -18.86 4.41
N LYS A 42 -19.04 -18.83 3.73
CA LYS A 42 -19.37 -17.80 2.72
C LYS A 42 -19.42 -16.37 3.27
N ASP A 43 -19.64 -16.22 4.58
CA ASP A 43 -19.74 -14.93 5.28
C ASP A 43 -18.44 -14.57 6.00
N ARG A 44 -17.48 -15.50 6.07
CA ARG A 44 -16.29 -15.40 6.92
C ARG A 44 -15.43 -14.19 6.57
N THR A 45 -15.06 -14.03 5.29
CA THR A 45 -14.25 -12.88 4.85
C THR A 45 -14.96 -11.55 5.10
N ARG A 46 -16.26 -11.46 4.85
CA ARG A 46 -17.06 -10.26 5.17
C ARG A 46 -16.99 -9.92 6.65
N MET A 47 -17.13 -10.92 7.53
CA MET A 47 -17.08 -10.69 8.97
C MET A 47 -15.67 -10.32 9.44
N ILE A 48 -14.62 -10.92 8.87
CA ILE A 48 -13.23 -10.58 9.20
C ILE A 48 -12.94 -9.13 8.81
N VAL A 49 -13.16 -8.76 7.54
CA VAL A 49 -12.98 -7.39 7.02
C VAL A 49 -13.76 -6.38 7.88
N GLY A 50 -15.02 -6.71 8.19
CA GLY A 50 -15.83 -5.86 9.05
C GLY A 50 -15.24 -5.66 10.45
N TYR A 51 -14.90 -6.75 11.16
CA TYR A 51 -14.36 -6.62 12.52
C TYR A 51 -12.95 -6.02 12.57
N LEU A 52 -12.15 -6.15 11.51
CA LEU A 52 -10.88 -5.43 11.37
C LEU A 52 -11.09 -3.90 11.29
N SER A 53 -12.25 -3.44 10.80
CA SER A 53 -12.64 -2.02 10.76
C SER A 53 -13.45 -1.55 11.98
N HIS A 54 -13.61 -2.39 13.02
CA HIS A 54 -14.41 -2.05 14.19
C HIS A 54 -13.77 -0.89 15.00
N PRO A 55 -14.54 0.09 15.54
CA PRO A 55 -13.99 1.24 16.26
C PRO A 55 -13.30 0.87 17.59
N ASP A 56 -13.76 -0.20 18.25
CA ASP A 56 -13.12 -0.74 19.46
C ASP A 56 -11.83 -1.53 19.11
N PRO A 57 -10.64 -1.12 19.59
CA PRO A 57 -9.39 -1.80 19.33
C PRO A 57 -9.35 -3.25 19.86
N ALA A 58 -10.07 -3.55 20.94
CA ALA A 58 -10.12 -4.91 21.47
C ALA A 58 -10.83 -5.88 20.50
N VAL A 59 -11.81 -5.38 19.74
CA VAL A 59 -12.50 -6.17 18.70
C VAL A 59 -11.59 -6.36 17.49
N ARG A 60 -10.87 -5.31 17.05
CA ARG A 60 -9.89 -5.41 15.96
C ARG A 60 -8.80 -6.41 16.29
N LEU A 61 -8.21 -6.31 17.48
CA LEU A 61 -7.20 -7.24 17.98
C LEU A 61 -7.71 -8.69 17.96
N ALA A 62 -8.92 -8.92 18.49
CA ALA A 62 -9.53 -10.24 18.49
C ALA A 62 -9.81 -10.77 17.07
N ALA A 63 -10.17 -9.89 16.13
CA ALA A 63 -10.39 -10.24 14.74
C ALA A 63 -9.10 -10.70 14.06
N ILE A 64 -7.97 -10.03 14.31
CA ILE A 64 -6.65 -10.44 13.82
C ILE A 64 -6.28 -11.82 14.38
N GLN A 65 -6.46 -12.02 15.68
CA GLN A 65 -6.05 -13.26 16.37
C GLN A 65 -6.86 -14.50 15.97
N GLN A 66 -8.10 -14.34 15.50
CA GLN A 66 -9.02 -15.45 15.19
C GLN A 66 -9.37 -15.59 13.70
N GLY A 67 -9.12 -14.54 12.90
CA GLY A 67 -9.66 -14.40 11.57
C GLY A 67 -8.71 -14.87 10.48
N PRO A 68 -7.89 -13.97 9.89
CA PRO A 68 -6.96 -14.29 8.81
C PRO A 68 -6.00 -15.40 9.24
N ALA A 69 -5.79 -16.39 8.38
CA ALA A 69 -4.93 -17.53 8.69
C ALA A 69 -4.08 -17.94 7.47
N PRO A 70 -2.86 -18.46 7.69
CA PRO A 70 -1.99 -18.93 6.62
C PRO A 70 -2.69 -19.91 5.68
N GLY A 71 -2.47 -19.76 4.37
CA GLY A 71 -3.05 -20.60 3.32
C GLY A 71 -4.55 -20.40 3.06
N THR A 72 -5.24 -19.53 3.81
CA THR A 72 -6.68 -19.24 3.61
C THR A 72 -7.01 -17.76 3.56
N ALA A 73 -6.08 -16.89 3.96
CA ALA A 73 -6.28 -15.45 3.94
C ALA A 73 -6.58 -14.93 2.53
N THR A 74 -7.63 -14.13 2.42
CA THR A 74 -8.01 -13.51 1.13
C THR A 74 -7.24 -12.22 0.90
N VAL A 75 -7.23 -11.73 -0.35
CA VAL A 75 -6.66 -10.41 -0.69
C VAL A 75 -7.28 -9.29 0.14
N ALA A 76 -8.61 -9.31 0.34
CA ALA A 76 -9.32 -8.31 1.14
C ALA A 76 -8.88 -8.33 2.62
N GLU A 77 -8.64 -9.51 3.17
CA GLU A 77 -8.14 -9.67 4.54
C GLU A 77 -6.71 -9.17 4.68
N ILE A 78 -5.84 -9.45 3.71
CA ILE A 78 -4.45 -8.96 3.70
C ILE A 78 -4.44 -7.43 3.64
N GLU A 79 -5.20 -6.82 2.73
CA GLU A 79 -5.27 -5.36 2.61
C GLU A 79 -5.81 -4.69 3.87
N GLU A 80 -6.85 -5.24 4.51
CA GLU A 80 -7.30 -4.72 5.81
C GLU A 80 -6.27 -4.91 6.92
N LEU A 81 -5.49 -6.00 6.92
CA LEU A 81 -4.35 -6.16 7.84
C LEU A 81 -3.26 -5.12 7.57
N VAL A 82 -2.98 -4.79 6.31
CA VAL A 82 -2.03 -3.71 5.96
C VAL A 82 -2.48 -2.39 6.57
N ASP A 83 -3.77 -2.04 6.46
CA ASP A 83 -4.29 -0.83 7.10
C ASP A 83 -4.12 -0.85 8.64
N ARG A 84 -4.08 -2.03 9.27
CA ARG A 84 -3.88 -2.18 10.73
C ARG A 84 -2.42 -2.07 11.16
N LEU A 85 -1.44 -2.11 10.24
CA LEU A 85 -0.05 -1.77 10.57
C LEU A 85 0.10 -0.30 11.00
N ALA A 86 -0.82 0.58 10.60
CA ALA A 86 -0.89 1.98 11.02
C ALA A 86 -2.00 2.25 12.05
N ASP A 87 -2.52 1.21 12.72
CA ASP A 87 -3.56 1.38 13.73
C ASP A 87 -3.11 2.30 14.88
N LEU A 88 -4.02 3.07 15.47
CA LEU A 88 -3.71 3.93 16.63
C LEU A 88 -3.30 3.09 17.86
N ASP A 89 -3.85 1.89 18.00
CA ASP A 89 -3.56 0.99 19.10
C ASP A 89 -2.30 0.15 18.83
N PRO A 90 -1.27 0.21 19.68
CA PRO A 90 -0.01 -0.50 19.46
C PRO A 90 -0.15 -2.03 19.50
N ALA A 91 -1.11 -2.58 20.26
CA ALA A 91 -1.32 -4.02 20.29
C ALA A 91 -1.94 -4.52 18.99
N VAL A 92 -2.83 -3.72 18.38
CA VAL A 92 -3.40 -4.00 17.06
C VAL A 92 -2.31 -3.97 15.99
N ARG A 93 -1.42 -2.96 16.00
CA ARG A 93 -0.28 -2.87 15.08
C ARG A 93 0.63 -4.09 15.15
N ALA A 94 1.04 -4.47 16.36
CA ALA A 94 1.92 -5.62 16.57
C ALA A 94 1.26 -6.94 16.12
N ALA A 95 -0.03 -7.11 16.41
CA ALA A 95 -0.78 -8.29 15.97
C ALA A 95 -0.91 -8.35 14.43
N ALA A 96 -1.14 -7.20 13.78
CA ALA A 96 -1.22 -7.14 12.32
C ALA A 96 0.13 -7.51 11.67
N GLY A 97 1.25 -6.99 12.19
CA GLY A 97 2.58 -7.35 11.72
C GLY A 97 2.88 -8.84 11.85
N ALA A 98 2.60 -9.42 13.02
CA ALA A 98 2.77 -10.86 13.23
C ALA A 98 1.90 -11.71 12.29
N ALA A 99 0.61 -11.34 12.13
CA ALA A 99 -0.30 -12.07 11.25
C ALA A 99 0.13 -12.03 9.78
N LEU A 100 0.63 -10.88 9.30
CA LEU A 100 1.15 -10.77 7.92
C LEU A 100 2.38 -11.63 7.70
N TRP A 101 3.31 -11.67 8.67
CA TRP A 101 4.46 -12.57 8.62
C TRP A 101 4.08 -14.05 8.60
N ASP A 102 3.06 -14.44 9.37
CA ASP A 102 2.54 -15.81 9.36
C ASP A 102 1.87 -16.16 8.03
N ILE A 103 1.08 -15.24 7.46
CA ILE A 103 0.33 -15.45 6.21
C ILE A 103 1.25 -15.47 4.98
N GLN A 104 2.30 -14.65 4.99
CA GLN A 104 3.17 -14.37 3.84
C GLN A 104 4.63 -14.74 4.10
N ALA A 105 4.87 -15.74 4.95
CA ALA A 105 6.19 -16.17 5.37
C ALA A 105 7.12 -16.54 4.19
N ASP A 106 6.55 -17.10 3.12
CA ASP A 106 7.25 -17.57 1.93
C ASP A 106 7.72 -16.44 1.01
N THR A 107 7.04 -15.30 1.05
CA THR A 107 7.31 -14.11 0.20
C THR A 107 7.91 -12.95 0.97
N ALA A 108 8.26 -13.15 2.25
CA ALA A 108 8.78 -12.08 3.12
C ALA A 108 7.89 -10.82 3.12
N CYS A 109 6.56 -11.02 3.11
CA CYS A 109 5.57 -9.94 3.03
C CYS A 109 5.65 -9.06 1.77
N GLU A 110 6.17 -9.53 0.64
CA GLU A 110 6.31 -8.77 -0.62
C GLU A 110 5.02 -8.01 -1.01
N ARG A 111 3.86 -8.68 -0.99
CA ARG A 111 2.58 -8.01 -1.31
C ARG A 111 2.28 -6.83 -0.38
N THR A 112 2.62 -6.93 0.90
CA THR A 112 2.44 -5.85 1.89
C THR A 112 3.33 -4.67 1.53
N VAL A 113 4.59 -4.93 1.16
CA VAL A 113 5.52 -3.88 0.68
C VAL A 113 4.98 -3.17 -0.54
N LEU A 114 4.45 -3.92 -1.53
CA LEU A 114 3.90 -3.33 -2.75
C LEU A 114 2.66 -2.46 -2.49
N ILE A 115 1.79 -2.86 -1.56
CA ILE A 115 0.63 -2.04 -1.16
C ILE A 115 1.12 -0.75 -0.49
N LEU A 116 2.04 -0.85 0.48
CA LEU A 116 2.57 0.31 1.20
C LEU A 116 3.37 1.24 0.29
N ARG A 117 4.10 0.70 -0.68
CA ARG A 117 4.78 1.47 -1.73
C ARG A 117 3.79 2.38 -2.47
N ASP A 118 2.66 1.83 -2.89
CA ASP A 118 1.66 2.59 -3.68
C ASP A 118 1.04 3.71 -2.84
N GLU A 119 0.81 3.49 -1.54
CA GLU A 119 0.40 4.52 -0.59
C GLU A 119 1.43 5.65 -0.44
N ILE A 120 2.71 5.30 -0.37
CA ILE A 120 3.81 6.26 -0.22
C ILE A 120 4.02 7.06 -1.51
N ARG A 121 3.89 6.40 -2.68
CA ARG A 121 3.92 7.07 -3.99
C ARG A 121 2.68 7.93 -4.24
N GLY A 122 1.58 7.64 -3.55
CA GLY A 122 0.31 8.35 -3.74
C GLY A 122 -0.44 7.93 -5.01
N HIS A 123 -0.09 6.79 -5.60
CA HIS A 123 -0.85 6.17 -6.69
C HIS A 123 -0.58 4.66 -6.81
N THR A 124 -1.57 3.93 -7.31
CA THR A 124 -1.44 2.57 -7.85
C THR A 124 -1.37 2.62 -9.37
N MET A 125 -0.74 1.65 -10.02
CA MET A 125 -0.82 1.51 -11.48
C MET A 125 -1.94 0.54 -11.86
N THR A 126 -3.02 1.05 -12.46
CA THR A 126 -4.16 0.23 -12.90
C THR A 126 -4.34 0.39 -14.42
N PHE A 127 -4.24 -0.71 -15.17
CA PHE A 127 -4.25 -0.70 -16.65
C PHE A 127 -3.26 0.29 -17.31
N GLY A 128 -2.10 0.51 -16.67
CA GLY A 128 -1.08 1.42 -17.18
C GLY A 128 -1.38 2.91 -16.96
N ALA A 129 -2.32 3.24 -16.07
CA ALA A 129 -2.57 4.61 -15.64
C ALA A 129 -2.49 4.72 -14.10
N PRO A 130 -2.00 5.85 -13.56
CA PRO A 130 -2.03 6.11 -12.13
C PRO A 130 -3.47 6.27 -11.64
N SER A 131 -3.80 5.62 -10.53
CA SER A 131 -5.09 5.72 -9.84
C SER A 131 -4.86 5.90 -8.34
N THR A 132 -5.78 6.59 -7.68
CA THR A 132 -5.79 6.79 -6.22
C THR A 132 -6.93 6.04 -5.54
N GLU A 133 -7.81 5.38 -6.30
CA GLU A 133 -9.06 4.81 -5.77
C GLU A 133 -8.83 3.70 -4.73
N SER A 134 -7.70 3.01 -4.83
CA SER A 134 -7.35 1.91 -3.92
C SER A 134 -6.53 2.36 -2.70
N LEU A 135 -6.12 3.63 -2.63
CA LEU A 135 -5.31 4.16 -1.53
C LEU A 135 -6.18 4.56 -0.33
N ARG A 136 -5.67 4.29 0.88
CA ARG A 136 -6.43 4.35 2.14
C ARG A 136 -5.66 4.95 3.30
N LEU A 137 -4.36 4.74 3.35
CA LEU A 137 -3.51 5.15 4.46
C LEU A 137 -2.94 6.56 4.23
N GLY A 138 -2.48 6.83 3.01
CA GLY A 138 -1.63 7.97 2.71
C GLY A 138 -0.18 7.74 3.13
N ARG A 139 0.69 8.67 2.70
CA ARG A 139 2.15 8.52 2.79
C ARG A 139 2.68 8.31 4.21
N GLU A 140 2.43 9.24 5.13
CA GLU A 140 3.02 9.17 6.48
C GLU A 140 2.58 7.90 7.26
N PRO A 141 1.28 7.52 7.28
CA PRO A 141 0.87 6.27 7.94
C PRO A 141 1.45 5.02 7.26
N ALA A 142 1.64 5.03 5.93
CA ALA A 142 2.25 3.92 5.22
C ALA A 142 3.75 3.78 5.51
N GLU A 143 4.49 4.89 5.64
CA GLU A 143 5.89 4.88 6.10
C GLU A 143 5.98 4.29 7.52
N GLN A 144 5.06 4.66 8.43
CA GLN A 144 4.99 4.07 9.77
C GLN A 144 4.63 2.58 9.73
N ALA A 145 3.74 2.17 8.84
CA ALA A 145 3.36 0.78 8.65
C ALA A 145 4.55 -0.09 8.19
N LEU A 146 5.41 0.42 7.30
CA LEU A 146 6.64 -0.27 6.91
C LEU A 146 7.57 -0.50 8.10
N GLN A 147 7.77 0.52 8.93
CA GLN A 147 8.58 0.39 10.15
C GLN A 147 7.99 -0.63 11.13
N THR A 148 6.66 -0.68 11.24
CA THR A 148 5.96 -1.67 12.06
C THR A 148 6.14 -3.08 11.52
N LEU A 149 6.05 -3.27 10.21
CA LEU A 149 6.24 -4.57 9.55
C LEU A 149 7.69 -5.07 9.73
N LEU A 150 8.68 -4.19 9.56
CA LEU A 150 10.10 -4.48 9.80
C LEU A 150 10.34 -4.89 11.26
N ALA A 151 9.81 -4.13 12.22
CA ALA A 151 9.98 -4.43 13.64
C ALA A 151 9.25 -5.72 14.09
N SER A 152 8.33 -6.22 13.27
CA SER A 152 7.56 -7.44 13.54
C SER A 152 8.16 -8.68 12.87
N ALA A 153 9.31 -8.55 12.19
CA ALA A 153 10.00 -9.67 11.57
C ALA A 153 10.34 -10.77 12.61
N PRO A 154 10.17 -12.06 12.26
CA PRO A 154 10.38 -13.16 13.21
C PRO A 154 11.86 -13.37 13.59
N ASP A 155 12.77 -12.98 12.71
CA ASP A 155 14.22 -13.07 12.89
C ASP A 155 14.97 -12.04 12.02
N ASP A 156 16.27 -11.89 12.28
CA ASP A 156 17.14 -10.94 11.57
C ASP A 156 17.24 -11.24 10.06
N GLU A 157 17.12 -12.51 9.65
CA GLU A 157 17.19 -12.91 8.25
C GLU A 157 15.93 -12.49 7.48
N ALA A 158 14.76 -12.68 8.09
CA ALA A 158 13.49 -12.20 7.59
C ALA A 158 13.48 -10.67 7.53
N GLN A 159 14.00 -10.00 8.56
CA GLN A 159 14.15 -8.54 8.57
C GLN A 159 15.05 -8.05 7.43
N ALA A 160 16.19 -8.69 7.20
CA ALA A 160 17.11 -8.34 6.12
C ALA A 160 16.48 -8.55 4.72
N ARG A 161 15.73 -9.65 4.53
CA ARG A 161 14.99 -9.91 3.29
C ARG A 161 13.91 -8.85 3.03
N LEU A 162 13.15 -8.48 4.06
CA LEU A 162 12.15 -7.42 3.95
C LEU A 162 12.80 -6.06 3.65
N GLN A 163 13.93 -5.74 4.30
CA GLN A 163 14.66 -4.50 4.04
C GLN A 163 15.12 -4.43 2.58
N ALA A 164 15.63 -5.53 2.02
CA ALA A 164 16.01 -5.57 0.61
C ALA A 164 14.82 -5.30 -0.34
N LEU A 165 13.64 -5.85 -0.05
CA LEU A 165 12.41 -5.56 -0.81
C LEU A 165 12.00 -4.09 -0.69
N ILE A 166 12.15 -3.49 0.49
CA ILE A 166 11.86 -2.08 0.71
C ILE A 166 12.82 -1.21 -0.10
N ASP A 167 14.12 -1.50 -0.06
CA ASP A 167 15.14 -0.75 -0.79
C ASP A 167 14.92 -0.84 -2.31
N GLU A 168 14.47 -2.00 -2.80
CA GLU A 168 14.17 -2.23 -4.22
C GLU A 168 12.88 -1.51 -4.67
N HIS A 169 11.80 -1.60 -3.89
CA HIS A 169 10.48 -1.19 -4.35
C HIS A 169 10.02 0.17 -3.81
N VAL A 170 10.49 0.60 -2.64
CA VAL A 170 10.05 1.82 -1.94
C VAL A 170 11.13 2.92 -2.03
N LEU A 171 11.91 2.94 -3.12
CA LEU A 171 12.86 4.03 -3.36
C LEU A 171 12.10 5.30 -3.80
N LEU A 172 12.11 6.31 -2.92
CA LEU A 172 11.45 7.59 -3.19
C LEU A 172 12.40 8.54 -3.93
N PRO A 173 11.89 9.29 -4.92
CA PRO A 173 12.71 10.24 -5.68
C PRO A 173 13.48 11.22 -4.80
N ASP A 174 12.85 11.75 -3.75
CA ASP A 174 13.45 12.73 -2.83
C ASP A 174 14.53 12.16 -1.90
N THR A 175 14.70 10.83 -1.85
CA THR A 175 15.70 10.15 -1.01
C THR A 175 17.00 9.82 -1.75
N VAL A 176 17.04 9.97 -3.08
CA VAL A 176 18.22 9.66 -3.89
C VAL A 176 19.06 10.92 -4.08
N GLU A 177 20.33 10.88 -3.69
CA GLU A 177 21.24 12.01 -3.91
C GLU A 177 21.38 12.33 -5.40
N PRO A 178 21.32 13.61 -5.80
CA PRO A 178 21.54 14.02 -7.18
C PRO A 178 22.98 13.72 -7.60
N ASP A 179 23.16 13.12 -8.77
CA ASP A 179 24.49 12.94 -9.38
C ASP A 179 24.58 13.80 -10.66
N PRO A 180 25.13 15.03 -10.58
CA PRO A 180 25.29 15.89 -11.75
C PRO A 180 26.39 15.41 -12.70
N THR A 181 27.18 14.40 -12.32
CA THR A 181 28.23 13.81 -13.15
C THR A 181 27.75 12.58 -13.90
N LEU A 182 26.58 12.04 -13.54
CA LEU A 182 25.97 10.90 -14.20
C LEU A 182 25.54 11.28 -15.62
N VAL A 183 26.11 10.57 -16.60
CA VAL A 183 25.75 10.71 -18.02
C VAL A 183 24.95 9.49 -18.44
N LEU A 184 23.67 9.70 -18.73
CA LEU A 184 22.79 8.67 -19.27
C LEU A 184 22.86 8.61 -20.79
N GLU A 185 22.49 7.47 -21.36
CA GLU A 185 22.33 7.33 -22.81
C GLU A 185 21.10 8.14 -23.24
N PHE A 186 21.29 9.10 -24.14
CA PHE A 186 20.20 9.84 -24.76
C PHE A 186 19.50 8.98 -25.80
N ILE A 187 18.18 8.84 -25.69
CA ILE A 187 17.34 8.05 -26.60
C ILE A 187 16.76 8.96 -27.68
N GLU A 188 15.95 9.93 -27.29
CA GLU A 188 15.24 10.81 -28.22
C GLU A 188 14.82 12.14 -27.60
N LYS A 189 14.56 13.13 -28.47
CA LYS A 189 13.86 14.37 -28.12
C LYS A 189 12.70 14.55 -29.08
N VAL A 190 11.47 14.57 -28.55
CA VAL A 190 10.25 14.61 -29.36
C VAL A 190 9.28 15.66 -28.86
N MET A 191 8.56 16.28 -29.79
CA MET A 191 7.46 17.19 -29.48
C MET A 191 6.14 16.45 -29.69
N ARG A 192 5.34 16.32 -28.64
CA ARG A 192 4.03 15.64 -28.68
C ARG A 192 2.94 16.62 -28.29
N ARG A 193 1.75 16.44 -28.87
CA ARG A 193 0.58 17.24 -28.49
C ARG A 193 -0.05 16.63 -27.25
N THR A 194 -0.25 17.43 -26.20
CA THR A 194 -0.95 17.00 -24.98
C THR A 194 -2.44 16.80 -25.25
N SER A 195 -3.15 16.16 -24.32
CA SER A 195 -4.62 16.03 -24.37
C SER A 195 -5.34 17.37 -24.47
N ASP A 196 -4.73 18.43 -23.91
CA ASP A 196 -5.27 19.78 -23.87
C ASP A 196 -4.92 20.61 -25.11
N GLY A 197 -4.21 20.00 -26.08
CA GLY A 197 -3.89 20.60 -27.38
C GLY A 197 -2.60 21.42 -27.41
N GLU A 198 -1.91 21.54 -26.28
CA GLU A 198 -0.61 22.18 -26.12
C GLU A 198 0.52 21.29 -26.67
N ILE A 199 1.68 21.90 -26.94
CA ILE A 199 2.84 21.16 -27.44
C ILE A 199 3.81 20.98 -26.29
N ALA A 200 4.08 19.73 -25.94
CA ALA A 200 5.03 19.33 -24.93
C ALA A 200 6.30 18.76 -25.56
N THR A 201 7.44 19.06 -24.95
CA THR A 201 8.76 18.54 -25.33
C THR A 201 9.17 17.46 -24.34
N TYR A 202 9.53 16.29 -24.85
CA TYR A 202 10.00 15.14 -24.08
C TYR A 202 11.44 14.84 -24.48
N GLU A 203 12.34 14.74 -23.51
CA GLU A 203 13.69 14.17 -23.67
C GLU A 203 13.77 12.85 -22.92
N ALA A 204 14.02 11.78 -23.66
CA ALA A 204 14.11 10.42 -23.13
C ALA A 204 15.57 9.97 -23.01
N TYR A 205 15.89 9.33 -21.90
CA TYR A 205 17.19 8.79 -21.55
C TYR A 205 17.07 7.34 -21.08
N ARG A 206 18.19 6.60 -21.04
CA ARG A 206 18.25 5.25 -20.50
C ARG A 206 19.18 5.18 -19.30
N ALA A 207 18.70 4.57 -18.23
CA ALA A 207 19.48 4.22 -17.04
C ALA A 207 19.47 2.70 -16.82
N THR A 208 20.45 2.23 -16.04
CA THR A 208 20.58 0.79 -15.76
C THR A 208 19.69 0.30 -14.63
N ASP A 209 19.28 1.19 -13.73
CA ASP A 209 18.43 0.92 -12.58
C ASP A 209 17.65 2.19 -12.15
N ARG A 210 16.67 2.00 -11.26
CA ARG A 210 15.89 3.11 -10.67
C ARG A 210 16.77 4.14 -9.95
N VAL A 211 17.86 3.74 -9.30
CA VAL A 211 18.73 4.66 -8.54
C VAL A 211 19.39 5.68 -9.46
N GLN A 212 19.98 5.23 -10.57
CA GLN A 212 20.57 6.11 -11.57
C GLN A 212 19.55 7.03 -12.22
N ALA A 213 18.35 6.52 -12.51
CA ALA A 213 17.29 7.35 -13.05
C ALA A 213 16.91 8.49 -12.11
N LEU A 214 16.66 8.19 -10.83
CA LEU A 214 16.31 9.20 -9.83
C LEU A 214 17.48 10.17 -9.54
N ALA A 215 18.72 9.68 -9.47
CA ALA A 215 19.91 10.52 -9.29
C ALA A 215 20.08 11.52 -10.45
N TYR A 216 19.87 11.06 -11.69
CA TYR A 216 19.90 11.92 -12.88
C TYR A 216 18.78 12.96 -12.84
N LEU A 217 17.53 12.53 -12.62
CA LEU A 217 16.37 13.43 -12.58
C LEU A 217 16.46 14.45 -11.43
N ASN A 218 17.05 14.09 -10.29
CA ASN A 218 17.29 15.05 -9.20
C ASN A 218 18.36 16.08 -9.55
N ALA A 219 19.37 15.70 -10.33
CA ALA A 219 20.41 16.63 -10.78
C ALA A 219 19.96 17.57 -11.90
N HIS A 220 18.86 17.25 -12.60
CA HIS A 220 18.36 17.99 -13.77
C HIS A 220 16.94 18.55 -13.54
N PRO A 221 16.79 19.62 -12.74
CA PRO A 221 15.48 20.21 -12.49
C PRO A 221 14.87 20.80 -13.76
N VAL A 222 13.61 20.45 -14.03
CA VAL A 222 12.81 21.08 -15.08
C VAL A 222 12.22 22.39 -14.56
N THR A 223 12.46 23.48 -15.28
CA THR A 223 11.95 24.82 -14.95
C THR A 223 10.97 25.37 -15.97
N GLU A 224 10.76 24.66 -17.09
CA GLU A 224 9.92 25.08 -18.21
C GLU A 224 8.58 24.34 -18.18
N GLU A 225 7.48 25.05 -18.44
CA GLU A 225 6.17 24.42 -18.64
C GLU A 225 6.18 23.55 -19.90
N PHE A 226 5.49 22.40 -19.85
CA PHE A 226 5.41 21.42 -20.95
C PHE A 226 6.77 20.85 -21.39
N TYR A 227 7.76 20.87 -20.50
CA TYR A 227 9.01 20.16 -20.68
C TYR A 227 9.06 18.95 -19.76
N TYR A 228 9.51 17.82 -20.31
CA TYR A 228 9.53 16.55 -19.60
C TYR A 228 10.85 15.85 -19.85
N LEU A 229 11.48 15.40 -18.77
CA LEU A 229 12.57 14.43 -18.83
C LEU A 229 11.98 13.05 -18.54
N GLU A 230 12.30 12.05 -19.35
CA GLU A 230 11.91 10.65 -19.15
C GLU A 230 13.16 9.79 -19.08
N VAL A 231 13.26 8.90 -18.11
CA VAL A 231 14.37 7.96 -17.98
C VAL A 231 13.83 6.54 -17.94
N GLU A 232 14.10 5.77 -19.00
CA GLU A 232 13.76 4.36 -19.11
C GLU A 232 14.73 3.48 -18.30
N THR A 233 14.17 2.54 -17.56
CA THR A 233 14.89 1.50 -16.82
C THR A 233 14.20 0.14 -17.01
N PRO A 234 14.85 -0.99 -16.68
CA PRO A 234 14.16 -2.29 -16.61
C PRO A 234 12.93 -2.32 -15.68
N GLU A 235 12.91 -1.48 -14.65
CA GLU A 235 11.87 -1.40 -13.61
C GLU A 235 10.69 -0.50 -14.00
N GLY A 236 10.82 0.29 -15.07
CA GLY A 236 9.82 1.25 -15.54
C GLY A 236 10.43 2.55 -16.06
N THR A 237 9.59 3.52 -16.38
CA THR A 237 10.02 4.85 -16.84
C THR A 237 9.77 5.88 -15.76
N PHE A 238 10.76 6.74 -15.51
CA PHE A 238 10.70 7.81 -14.52
C PHE A 238 10.67 9.16 -15.21
N GLY A 239 9.67 9.98 -14.89
CA GLY A 239 9.48 11.29 -15.45
C GLY A 239 9.90 12.40 -14.48
N ARG A 240 10.32 13.53 -15.02
CA ARG A 240 10.38 14.80 -14.28
C ARG A 240 9.77 15.92 -15.09
N ASP A 241 8.90 16.68 -14.43
CA ASP A 241 8.36 17.95 -14.92
C ASP A 241 8.61 19.07 -13.89
N ILE A 242 7.97 20.23 -14.12
CA ILE A 242 8.05 21.38 -13.22
C ILE A 242 7.48 21.10 -11.81
N LYS A 243 6.61 20.10 -11.64
CA LYS A 243 5.99 19.74 -10.36
C LYS A 243 6.83 18.73 -9.58
N GLY A 244 7.68 17.96 -10.24
CA GLY A 244 8.60 17.04 -9.59
C GLY A 244 8.85 15.77 -10.40
N ILE A 245 9.38 14.75 -9.71
CA ILE A 245 9.60 13.43 -10.27
C ILE A 245 8.37 12.57 -10.05
N TYR A 246 8.01 11.77 -11.06
CA TYR A 246 6.88 10.85 -11.04
C TYR A 246 7.22 9.55 -11.78
N ASP A 247 6.47 8.49 -11.50
CA ASP A 247 6.54 7.23 -12.23
C ASP A 247 5.57 7.29 -13.43
N ILE A 248 5.96 6.76 -14.60
CA ILE A 248 5.15 6.72 -15.85
C ILE A 248 4.52 5.35 -16.06
#